data_AF-A0A444WQK8-F1
#
_entry.id   AF-A0A444WQK8-F1
#
_cell.length_a   1.000
_cell.length_b   1.000
_cell.length_c   1.000
_cell.angle_alpha   90.00
_cell.angle_beta   90.00
_cell.angle_gamma   90.00
#
_symmetry.space_group_name_H-M   'P 1'
#
loop_
_entity.id
_entity.type
_entity.pdbx_description
1 polymer ?
#
loop_
_entity_poly.entity_id
_entity_poly.type
_entity_poly.pdbx_seq_one_letter_code
_entity_poly.pdbx_strand_id
1 'polypeptide(L)'
;MVSAMAAGWNAQVIVETWSQGGLIATSVGLAIARRHTGGRHVCIVPDERSRSEYAASMGEAGMLPEIMVGEPEEVMAELTGIDFLVVDSRRKDFPRVLRLAKLSNNGAVLLCKNTGFSLSSVKWWNLLGGHGSSRGVVRSVFLPVGKGLDMAHVSSSATTGGTSVNSQSSVRGNNGKRWIKHVDQRSGDVHYIRT
;
A
#
# COMPACT_ATOMS: atom_id res chain seq x y z
N MET A 1 -0.75 10.10 8.85
CA MET A 1 -0.76 8.64 9.09
C MET A 1 -0.01 7.87 8.01
N VAL A 2 -0.42 7.94 6.74
CA VAL A 2 0.25 7.22 5.63
C VAL A 2 1.74 7.54 5.53
N SER A 3 2.12 8.82 5.71
CA SER A 3 3.52 9.25 5.77
C SER A 3 4.33 8.59 6.89
N ALA A 4 3.74 8.47 8.09
CA ALA A 4 4.38 7.82 9.22
C ALA A 4 4.54 6.30 8.98
N MET A 5 3.61 5.66 8.26
CA MET A 5 3.76 4.27 7.84
C MET A 5 4.92 4.10 6.86
N ALA A 6 5.03 4.99 5.86
CA ALA A 6 6.12 4.95 4.89
C ALA A 6 7.49 5.18 5.58
N ALA A 7 7.57 6.18 6.45
CA ALA A 7 8.79 6.47 7.21
C ALA A 7 9.14 5.34 8.19
N GLY A 8 8.15 4.79 8.90
CA GLY A 8 8.33 3.68 9.85
C GLY A 8 8.70 2.35 9.18
N TRP A 9 8.30 2.16 7.92
CA TRP A 9 8.76 1.05 7.08
C TRP A 9 10.19 1.27 6.52
N ASN A 10 10.76 2.46 6.71
CA ASN A 10 12.01 2.90 6.08
C ASN A 10 11.96 2.76 4.54
N ALA A 11 10.83 3.14 3.95
CA ALA A 11 10.58 2.96 2.52
C ALA A 11 11.62 3.68 1.64
N GLN A 12 12.25 2.93 0.75
CA GLN A 12 13.23 3.39 -0.22
C GLN A 12 12.59 3.77 -1.55
N VAL A 13 11.52 3.09 -1.95
CA VAL A 13 10.78 3.38 -3.19
C VAL A 13 9.29 3.48 -2.87
N ILE A 14 8.86 4.72 -2.67
CA ILE A 14 7.48 5.09 -2.41
C ILE A 14 6.82 5.43 -3.75
N VAL A 15 5.76 4.71 -4.09
CA VAL A 15 4.94 4.97 -5.27
C VAL A 15 3.53 5.32 -4.82
N GLU A 16 2.95 6.37 -5.37
CA GLU A 16 1.52 6.66 -5.20
C GLU A 16 0.80 6.81 -6.54
N THR A 17 -0.50 6.57 -6.55
CA THR A 17 -1.38 7.01 -7.63
C THR A 17 -2.23 8.19 -7.19
N TRP A 18 -2.37 9.15 -8.10
CA TRP A 18 -3.16 10.35 -7.91
C TRP A 18 -3.98 10.65 -9.17
N SER A 19 -5.08 11.37 -9.01
CA SER A 19 -5.93 11.85 -10.11
C SER A 19 -6.54 13.19 -9.72
N GLN A 20 -6.94 13.99 -10.70
CA GLN A 20 -7.63 15.27 -10.52
C GLN A 20 -8.67 15.24 -9.38
N GLY A 21 -8.68 16.30 -8.55
CA GLY A 21 -9.53 16.39 -7.36
C GLY A 21 -9.11 15.44 -6.23
N GLY A 22 -7.87 14.94 -6.26
CA GLY A 22 -7.27 14.18 -5.18
C GLY A 22 -6.74 15.07 -4.05
N LEU A 23 -6.84 14.60 -2.81
CA LEU A 23 -6.29 15.33 -1.67
C LEU A 23 -4.75 15.28 -1.70
N ILE A 24 -4.12 16.45 -1.76
CA ILE A 24 -2.65 16.58 -1.85
C ILE A 24 -1.92 16.29 -0.53
N ALA A 25 -2.63 16.36 0.60
CA ALA A 25 -2.03 16.19 1.94
C ALA A 25 -1.30 14.84 2.11
N THR A 26 -1.81 13.77 1.51
CA THR A 26 -1.13 12.46 1.52
C THR A 26 0.19 12.51 0.76
N SER A 27 0.18 13.12 -0.43
CA SER A 27 1.32 13.26 -1.33
C SER A 27 2.42 14.13 -0.72
N VAL A 28 2.05 15.24 -0.08
CA VAL A 28 2.97 16.07 0.72
C VAL A 28 3.58 15.25 1.85
N GLY A 29 2.75 14.50 2.58
CA GLY A 29 3.21 13.60 3.64
C GLY A 29 4.21 12.54 3.15
N LEU A 30 3.96 11.94 1.98
CA LEU A 30 4.86 10.96 1.38
C LEU A 30 6.18 11.60 0.91
N ALA A 31 6.12 12.81 0.36
CA ALA A 31 7.33 13.57 0.01
C ALA A 31 8.18 13.90 1.24
N ILE A 32 7.56 14.19 2.39
CA ILE A 32 8.26 14.36 3.67
C ILE A 32 8.84 13.03 4.16
N ALA A 33 8.07 11.95 4.11
CA ALA A 33 8.54 10.62 4.50
C ALA A 33 9.77 10.19 3.71
N ARG A 34 9.77 10.41 2.39
CA ARG A 34 10.93 10.22 1.51
C ARG A 34 12.16 10.97 2.01
N ARG A 35 12.03 12.24 2.38
CA ARG A 35 13.16 13.05 2.91
C ARG A 35 13.72 12.44 4.20
N HIS A 36 12.86 11.88 5.04
CA HIS A 36 13.26 11.23 6.28
C HIS A 36 13.97 9.88 6.03
N THR A 37 13.54 9.10 5.05
CA THR A 37 14.13 7.79 4.74
C THR A 37 15.30 7.86 3.76
N GLY A 38 15.53 9.01 3.13
CA GLY A 38 16.48 9.18 2.04
C GLY A 38 16.05 8.51 0.72
N GLY A 39 14.78 8.10 0.61
CA GLY A 39 14.27 7.31 -0.51
C GLY A 39 13.86 8.13 -1.75
N ARG A 40 13.08 7.50 -2.62
CA ARG A 40 12.43 8.07 -3.81
C ARG A 40 10.91 8.08 -3.64
N HIS A 41 10.25 9.14 -4.10
CA HIS A 41 8.79 9.26 -4.12
C HIS A 41 8.34 9.59 -5.54
N VAL A 42 7.57 8.69 -6.13
CA VAL A 42 7.02 8.80 -7.49
C VAL A 42 5.50 8.82 -7.44
N CYS A 43 4.89 9.80 -8.11
CA CYS A 43 3.45 9.87 -8.29
C CYS A 43 3.07 9.51 -9.73
N ILE A 44 2.18 8.54 -9.88
CA ILE A 44 1.61 8.11 -11.15
C ILE A 44 0.25 8.81 -11.33
N VAL A 45 0.10 9.51 -12.45
CA VAL A 45 -1.13 10.20 -12.85
C VAL A 45 -1.61 9.70 -14.21
N PRO A 46 -2.92 9.71 -14.51
CA PRO A 46 -3.44 9.12 -15.74
C PRO A 46 -3.22 10.01 -16.97
N ASP A 47 -3.07 11.32 -16.80
CA ASP A 47 -3.10 12.29 -17.88
C ASP A 47 -2.39 13.61 -17.51
N GLU A 48 -2.11 14.44 -18.51
CA GLU A 48 -1.35 15.69 -18.35
C GLU A 48 -2.10 16.77 -17.53
N ARG A 49 -3.43 16.74 -17.53
CA ARG A 49 -4.24 17.65 -16.71
C ARG A 49 -4.07 17.30 -15.23
N SER A 50 -4.14 16.01 -14.91
CA SER A 50 -3.83 15.51 -13.57
C SER A 50 -2.39 15.81 -13.17
N ARG A 51 -1.41 15.71 -14.08
CA ARG A 51 -0.01 16.12 -13.83
C ARG A 51 0.10 17.59 -13.45
N SER A 52 -0.51 18.47 -14.23
CA SER A 52 -0.44 19.91 -14.03
C SER A 52 -1.04 20.32 -12.68
N GLU A 53 -2.22 19.79 -12.34
CA GLU A 53 -2.90 20.07 -11.06
C GLU A 53 -2.10 19.54 -9.86
N TYR A 54 -1.56 18.32 -9.98
CA TYR A 54 -0.72 17.73 -8.94
C TYR A 54 0.59 18.51 -8.74
N ALA A 55 1.27 18.88 -9.83
CA ALA A 55 2.50 19.66 -9.78
C ALA A 55 2.29 21.04 -9.15
N ALA A 56 1.21 21.73 -9.53
CA ALA A 56 0.86 23.02 -8.93
C ALA A 56 0.61 22.88 -7.42
N SER A 57 -0.22 21.92 -7.02
CA SER A 57 -0.56 21.69 -5.60
C SER A 57 0.64 21.29 -4.75
N MET A 58 1.57 20.50 -5.31
CA MET A 58 2.82 20.14 -4.65
C MET A 58 3.79 21.33 -4.58
N GLY A 59 3.84 22.15 -5.63
CA GLY A 59 4.65 23.36 -5.70
C GLY A 59 4.25 24.40 -4.65
N GLU A 60 2.95 24.61 -4.45
CA GLU A 60 2.41 25.45 -3.37
C GLU A 60 2.84 24.97 -1.98
N ALA A 61 3.01 23.65 -1.81
CA ALA A 61 3.50 23.04 -0.58
C ALA A 61 5.05 23.01 -0.47
N GLY A 62 5.78 23.62 -1.40
CA GLY A 62 7.24 23.63 -1.42
C GLY A 62 7.87 22.25 -1.69
N MET A 63 7.13 21.37 -2.37
CA MET A 63 7.55 20.01 -2.70
C MET A 63 7.85 19.89 -4.19
N LEU A 64 8.87 19.10 -4.52
CA LEU A 64 9.23 18.77 -5.90
C LEU A 64 8.98 17.27 -6.10
N PRO A 65 7.78 16.89 -6.58
CA PRO A 65 7.46 15.49 -6.79
C PRO A 65 8.07 15.00 -8.10
N GLU A 66 8.39 13.71 -8.13
CA GLU A 66 8.62 13.00 -9.38
C GLU A 66 7.28 12.50 -9.90
N ILE A 67 6.91 12.88 -11.13
CA ILE A 67 5.59 12.57 -11.71
C ILE A 67 5.77 11.77 -12.99
N MET A 68 5.09 10.63 -13.08
CA MET A 68 4.97 9.82 -14.28
C MET A 68 3.53 9.86 -14.78
N VAL A 69 3.36 10.13 -16.08
CA VAL A 69 2.06 10.18 -16.74
C VAL A 69 1.96 8.96 -17.65
N GLY A 70 0.84 8.24 -17.58
CA GLY A 70 0.57 7.17 -18.51
C GLY A 70 -0.24 6.04 -17.92
N GLU A 71 -0.38 4.98 -18.72
CA GLU A 71 -1.09 3.78 -18.32
C GLU A 71 -0.27 2.96 -17.32
N PRO A 72 -0.94 2.22 -16.39
CA PRO A 72 -0.27 1.41 -15.38
C PRO A 72 0.78 0.45 -15.94
N GLU A 73 0.53 -0.17 -17.09
CA GLU A 73 1.40 -1.16 -17.72
C GLU A 73 2.76 -0.58 -18.10
N GLU A 74 2.78 0.63 -18.67
CA GLU A 74 3.99 1.32 -19.11
C GLU A 74 4.76 1.85 -17.90
N VAL A 75 4.07 2.60 -17.03
CA VAL A 75 4.70 3.29 -15.90
C VAL A 75 5.22 2.29 -14.86
N MET A 76 4.48 1.21 -14.57
CA MET A 76 4.92 0.20 -13.59
C MET A 76 6.03 -0.70 -14.15
N ALA A 77 6.23 -0.76 -15.47
CA ALA A 77 7.35 -1.50 -16.05
C ALA A 77 8.70 -0.85 -15.73
N GLU A 78 8.75 0.48 -15.64
CA GLU A 78 9.93 1.29 -15.34
C GLU A 78 10.28 1.31 -13.83
N LEU A 79 9.32 1.00 -12.97
CA LEU A 79 9.49 1.01 -11.52
C LEU A 79 9.86 -0.39 -11.00
N THR A 80 10.91 -0.46 -10.18
CA THR A 80 11.37 -1.70 -9.56
C THR A 80 11.68 -1.49 -8.08
N GLY A 81 11.60 -2.56 -7.29
CA GLY A 81 11.95 -2.49 -5.88
C GLY A 81 10.96 -1.71 -5.03
N ILE A 82 9.69 -1.65 -5.43
CA ILE A 82 8.64 -0.89 -4.71
C ILE A 82 8.43 -1.53 -3.33
N ASP A 83 8.71 -0.80 -2.26
CA ASP A 83 8.51 -1.25 -0.88
C ASP A 83 7.35 -0.52 -0.19
N PHE A 84 6.84 0.57 -0.75
CA PHE A 84 5.64 1.24 -0.27
C PHE A 84 4.78 1.75 -1.45
N LEU A 85 3.55 1.24 -1.59
CA LEU A 85 2.64 1.59 -2.69
C LEU A 85 1.32 2.12 -2.14
N VAL A 86 0.87 3.28 -2.61
CA VAL A 86 -0.41 3.88 -2.24
C VAL A 86 -1.28 4.06 -3.49
N VAL A 87 -2.37 3.31 -3.59
CA VAL A 87 -3.31 3.45 -4.71
C VAL A 87 -4.62 4.10 -4.27
N ASP A 88 -5.21 4.92 -5.15
CA ASP A 88 -6.55 5.48 -4.97
C ASP A 88 -7.62 4.55 -5.56
N SER A 89 -8.48 3.98 -4.71
CA SER A 89 -9.55 3.06 -5.12
C SER A 89 -10.65 3.71 -5.95
N ARG A 90 -10.70 5.05 -6.04
CA ARG A 90 -11.60 5.75 -6.98
C ARG A 90 -11.21 5.48 -8.43
N ARG A 91 -9.95 5.14 -8.70
CA ARG A 91 -9.48 4.86 -10.06
C ARG A 91 -9.82 3.43 -10.46
N LYS A 92 -10.37 3.23 -11.66
CA LYS A 92 -10.77 1.88 -12.13
C LYS A 92 -9.59 0.94 -12.36
N ASP A 93 -8.40 1.50 -12.55
CA ASP A 93 -7.16 0.78 -12.87
C ASP A 93 -6.35 0.37 -11.63
N PHE A 94 -6.76 0.76 -10.41
CA PHE A 94 -6.04 0.43 -9.17
C PHE A 94 -5.70 -1.06 -9.00
N PRO A 95 -6.57 -2.03 -9.38
CA PRO A 95 -6.24 -3.45 -9.24
C PRO A 95 -5.11 -3.87 -10.19
N ARG A 96 -4.98 -3.21 -11.34
CA ARG A 96 -3.91 -3.46 -12.32
C ARG A 96 -2.59 -2.93 -11.80
N VAL A 97 -2.57 -1.70 -11.27
CA VAL A 97 -1.40 -1.10 -10.62
C VAL A 97 -0.85 -2.03 -9.54
N LEU A 98 -1.71 -2.55 -8.66
CA LEU A 98 -1.31 -3.49 -7.60
C LEU A 98 -0.68 -4.78 -8.14
N ARG A 99 -1.19 -5.32 -9.26
CA ARG A 99 -0.70 -6.55 -9.90
C ARG A 99 0.62 -6.37 -10.63
N LEU A 100 0.81 -5.22 -11.25
CA LEU A 100 2.00 -4.91 -12.07
C LEU A 100 3.19 -4.46 -11.22
N ALA A 101 2.97 -4.15 -9.93
CA ALA A 101 3.99 -3.65 -9.03
C ALA A 101 5.14 -4.66 -8.83
N LYS A 102 6.33 -4.29 -9.29
CA LYS A 102 7.57 -5.03 -9.04
C LYS A 102 8.08 -4.73 -7.63
N LEU A 103 7.53 -5.43 -6.65
CA LEU A 103 7.80 -5.19 -5.23
C LEU A 103 9.25 -5.53 -4.84
N SER A 104 9.75 -4.86 -3.79
CA SER A 104 11.05 -5.12 -3.18
C SER A 104 11.20 -6.55 -2.68
N ASN A 105 12.44 -7.05 -2.71
CA ASN A 105 12.78 -8.36 -2.14
C ASN A 105 12.69 -8.37 -0.61
N ASN A 106 12.74 -7.20 0.05
CA ASN A 106 12.68 -7.06 1.50
C ASN A 106 11.25 -7.04 2.05
N GLY A 107 10.25 -7.23 1.19
CA GLY A 107 8.85 -7.06 1.52
C GLY A 107 8.35 -5.66 1.18
N ALA A 108 7.04 -5.47 1.25
CA ALA A 108 6.40 -4.21 0.88
C ALA A 108 5.10 -3.97 1.64
N VAL A 109 4.70 -2.71 1.75
CA VAL A 109 3.40 -2.29 2.28
C VAL A 109 2.59 -1.64 1.16
N LEU A 110 1.40 -2.18 0.90
CA LEU A 110 0.47 -1.69 -0.11
C LEU A 110 -0.75 -1.10 0.58
N LEU A 111 -1.20 0.07 0.15
CA LEU A 111 -2.31 0.81 0.72
C LEU A 111 -3.31 1.17 -0.37
N CYS A 112 -4.59 0.99 -0.09
CA CYS A 112 -5.70 1.45 -0.91
C CYS A 112 -6.44 2.54 -0.12
N LYS A 113 -6.39 3.80 -0.58
CA LYS A 113 -7.16 4.92 -0.02
C LYS A 113 -8.50 5.06 -0.75
N ASN A 114 -9.49 5.63 -0.08
CA ASN A 114 -10.85 5.86 -0.62
C ASN A 114 -11.58 4.56 -1.01
N THR A 115 -11.39 3.49 -0.23
CA THR A 115 -12.09 2.21 -0.42
C THR A 115 -13.59 2.30 -0.11
N GLY A 116 -14.03 3.39 0.51
CA GLY A 116 -15.38 3.57 1.02
C GLY A 116 -15.61 2.77 2.30
N PHE A 117 -16.73 3.03 2.97
CA PHE A 117 -17.19 2.22 4.11
C PHE A 117 -17.92 0.93 3.66
N SER A 118 -17.93 0.65 2.35
CA SER A 118 -18.59 -0.54 1.82
C SER A 118 -17.82 -1.78 2.24
N LEU A 119 -18.55 -2.76 2.79
CA LEU A 119 -18.09 -4.01 3.42
C LEU A 119 -17.20 -4.91 2.54
N SER A 120 -16.82 -4.49 1.34
CA SER A 120 -15.86 -5.16 0.48
C SER A 120 -14.45 -4.68 0.77
N SER A 121 -13.84 -5.20 1.85
CA SER A 121 -12.39 -5.08 2.05
C SER A 121 -11.67 -5.55 0.79
N VAL A 122 -10.56 -4.88 0.45
CA VAL A 122 -9.74 -5.25 -0.69
C VAL A 122 -9.33 -6.71 -0.51
N LYS A 123 -9.70 -7.57 -1.47
CA LYS A 123 -9.31 -8.99 -1.44
C LYS A 123 -7.85 -9.11 -1.87
N TRP A 124 -6.93 -8.68 -1.01
CA TRP A 124 -5.49 -8.66 -1.26
C TRP A 124 -4.96 -10.00 -1.76
N TRP A 125 -5.50 -11.10 -1.23
CA TRP A 125 -5.16 -12.45 -1.69
C TRP A 125 -5.46 -12.68 -3.18
N ASN A 126 -6.59 -12.18 -3.69
CA ASN A 126 -6.97 -12.32 -5.10
C ASN A 126 -6.21 -11.34 -6.01
N LEU A 127 -5.67 -10.26 -5.46
CA LEU A 127 -4.92 -9.25 -6.21
C LEU A 127 -3.43 -9.58 -6.29
N LEU A 128 -2.87 -10.20 -5.26
CA LEU A 128 -1.43 -10.45 -5.14
C LEU A 128 -1.07 -11.95 -5.18
N GLY A 129 -2.02 -12.83 -4.87
CA GLY A 129 -1.83 -14.28 -4.70
C GLY A 129 -2.34 -15.12 -5.87
N GLY A 130 -1.91 -14.79 -7.10
CA GLY A 130 -2.07 -15.70 -8.23
C GLY A 130 -1.24 -16.99 -8.05
N HIS A 131 -1.70 -18.11 -8.61
CA HIS A 131 -0.96 -19.38 -8.69
C HIS A 131 0.45 -19.12 -9.25
N GLY A 132 1.48 -19.16 -8.39
CA GLY A 132 2.88 -19.01 -8.79
C GLY A 132 3.68 -17.87 -8.13
N SER A 133 3.05 -16.99 -7.33
CA SER A 133 3.82 -15.97 -6.58
C SER A 133 4.40 -16.57 -5.30
N SER A 134 5.73 -16.53 -5.14
CA SER A 134 6.43 -16.92 -3.91
C SER A 134 6.25 -15.90 -2.76
N ARG A 135 5.53 -14.80 -3.01
CA ARG A 135 5.29 -13.71 -2.06
C ARG A 135 3.86 -13.76 -1.55
N GLY A 136 3.71 -13.92 -0.23
CA GLY A 136 2.42 -14.03 0.45
C GLY A 136 2.01 -12.73 1.14
N VAL A 137 0.70 -12.48 1.24
CA VAL A 137 0.17 -11.44 2.12
C VAL A 137 0.34 -11.90 3.57
N VAL A 138 1.20 -11.22 4.33
CA VAL A 138 1.50 -11.55 5.74
C VAL A 138 0.38 -11.06 6.65
N ARG A 139 -0.10 -9.85 6.40
CA ARG A 139 -1.14 -9.20 7.20
C ARG A 139 -1.88 -8.19 6.34
N SER A 140 -3.20 -8.14 6.49
CA SER A 140 -4.00 -7.02 6.00
C SER A 140 -4.81 -6.40 7.13
N VAL A 141 -5.13 -5.13 7.02
CA VAL A 141 -6.03 -4.43 7.95
C VAL A 141 -6.76 -3.31 7.23
N PHE A 142 -8.04 -3.19 7.54
CA PHE A 142 -8.84 -2.04 7.17
C PHE A 142 -8.88 -1.05 8.35
N LEU A 143 -8.66 0.23 8.06
CA LEU A 143 -8.70 1.33 9.00
C LEU A 143 -9.82 2.29 8.58
N PRO A 144 -10.82 2.56 9.45
CA PRO A 144 -11.92 3.47 9.15
C PRO A 144 -11.50 4.94 9.29
N VAL A 145 -10.41 5.34 8.64
CA VAL A 145 -9.91 6.71 8.63
C VAL A 145 -10.27 7.41 7.31
N GLY A 146 -10.73 8.65 7.38
CA GLY A 146 -11.15 9.41 6.20
C GLY A 146 -12.26 8.70 5.42
N LYS A 147 -12.01 8.38 4.14
CA LYS A 147 -12.93 7.63 3.26
C LYS A 147 -12.65 6.12 3.24
N GLY A 148 -11.98 5.59 4.26
CA GLY A 148 -11.50 4.22 4.33
C GLY A 148 -10.08 4.07 3.79
N LEU A 149 -9.29 3.25 4.50
CA LEU A 149 -7.93 2.89 4.14
C LEU A 149 -7.74 1.39 4.36
N ASP A 150 -7.47 0.64 3.31
CA ASP A 150 -7.09 -0.76 3.40
C ASP A 150 -5.58 -0.88 3.21
N MET A 151 -4.92 -1.74 3.98
CA MET A 151 -3.48 -1.99 3.84
C MET A 151 -3.16 -3.48 3.86
N ALA A 152 -2.12 -3.85 3.12
CA ALA A 152 -1.52 -5.17 3.14
C ALA A 152 0.00 -5.09 3.25
N HIS A 153 0.55 -5.91 4.13
CA HIS A 153 1.97 -6.21 4.21
C HIS A 153 2.23 -7.49 3.41
N VAL A 154 3.13 -7.40 2.44
CA VAL A 154 3.59 -8.49 1.57
C VAL A 154 4.97 -8.96 2.03
N SER A 155 5.16 -10.26 2.12
CA SER A 155 6.40 -10.87 2.59
C SER A 155 7.58 -10.56 1.67
N SER A 156 8.78 -10.62 2.23
CA SER A 156 10.01 -10.70 1.45
C SER A 156 10.00 -11.87 0.48
N SER A 157 10.73 -11.72 -0.62
CA SER A 157 10.96 -12.81 -1.58
C SER A 157 11.96 -13.78 -0.96
N ALA A 158 11.57 -15.04 -0.73
CA ALA A 158 12.51 -16.04 -0.25
C ALA A 158 13.59 -16.29 -1.32
N THR A 159 14.83 -15.85 -1.08
CA THR A 159 15.98 -16.47 -1.72
C THR A 159 16.06 -17.90 -1.23
N THR A 160 16.04 -18.86 -2.15
CA THR A 160 16.22 -20.30 -1.90
C THR A 160 17.43 -20.50 -0.98
N GLY A 161 17.21 -20.77 0.31
CA GLY A 161 18.31 -20.96 1.28
C GLY A 161 18.10 -20.46 2.71
N GLY A 162 16.91 -20.00 3.10
CA GLY A 162 16.65 -19.59 4.48
C GLY A 162 15.23 -19.93 4.90
N THR A 163 15.13 -20.73 5.95
CA THR A 163 13.94 -21.23 6.66
C THR A 163 12.64 -20.54 6.29
N SER A 164 11.77 -21.30 5.61
CA SER A 164 10.35 -21.01 5.46
C SER A 164 9.74 -20.75 6.85
N VAL A 165 9.67 -19.49 7.27
CA VAL A 165 8.73 -19.10 8.33
C VAL A 165 7.37 -19.07 7.67
N ASN A 166 6.83 -20.26 7.55
CA ASN A 166 5.46 -20.53 7.18
C ASN A 166 4.58 -19.79 8.21
N SER A 167 4.15 -18.56 7.88
CA SER A 167 3.11 -17.87 8.65
C SER A 167 1.72 -18.40 8.34
N GLN A 168 1.61 -19.56 7.67
CA GLN A 168 0.60 -20.54 8.05
C GLN A 168 1.15 -21.35 9.22
N SER A 169 1.02 -20.82 10.44
CA SER A 169 0.87 -21.72 11.58
C SER A 169 -0.46 -22.44 11.39
N SER A 170 -0.42 -23.58 10.70
CA SER A 170 -1.26 -24.70 11.03
C SER A 170 -0.97 -25.02 12.50
N VAL A 171 -1.65 -24.32 13.41
CA VAL A 171 -1.76 -24.72 14.81
C VAL A 171 -2.65 -25.96 14.82
N ARG A 172 -2.09 -27.08 14.38
CA ARG A 172 -2.53 -28.40 14.82
C ARG A 172 -1.81 -28.64 16.14
N GLY A 173 -2.56 -28.49 17.22
CA GLY A 173 -2.18 -28.94 18.54
C GLY A 173 -1.80 -27.85 19.55
N ASN A 174 -2.73 -26.97 19.91
CA ASN A 174 -3.02 -26.75 21.33
C ASN A 174 -4.39 -26.09 21.48
N ASN A 175 -5.35 -26.81 22.08
CA ASN A 175 -6.69 -26.32 22.39
C ASN A 175 -6.63 -25.42 23.63
N GLY A 176 -5.96 -24.27 23.51
CA GLY A 176 -5.67 -23.39 24.63
C GLY A 176 -5.48 -21.95 24.19
N LYS A 177 -6.54 -21.16 24.32
CA LYS A 177 -6.58 -19.70 24.38
C LYS A 177 -5.78 -18.92 23.34
N ARG A 178 -6.41 -18.63 22.20
CA ARG A 178 -5.91 -17.70 21.17
C ARG A 178 -6.45 -16.30 21.42
N TRP A 179 -5.61 -15.29 21.24
CA TRP A 179 -6.04 -13.90 21.16
C TRP A 179 -6.53 -13.59 19.74
N ILE A 180 -7.78 -13.15 19.63
CA ILE A 180 -8.40 -12.66 18.41
C ILE A 180 -8.48 -11.14 18.53
N LYS A 181 -7.85 -10.42 17.60
CA LYS A 181 -8.00 -8.97 17.48
C LYS A 181 -9.11 -8.70 16.45
N HIS A 182 -10.18 -8.08 16.90
CA HIS A 182 -11.26 -7.57 16.05
C HIS A 182 -11.21 -6.04 16.03
N VAL A 183 -11.45 -5.43 14.88
CA VAL A 183 -11.56 -3.98 14.73
C VAL A 183 -12.96 -3.68 14.23
N ASP A 184 -13.74 -2.95 15.01
CA ASP A 184 -15.06 -2.49 14.59
C ASP A 184 -14.90 -1.51 13.41
N GLN A 185 -15.54 -1.83 12.29
CA GLN A 185 -15.36 -1.07 11.06
C GLN A 185 -16.11 0.27 11.02
N ARG A 186 -17.07 0.49 11.94
CA ARG A 186 -17.83 1.74 12.06
C ARG A 186 -17.21 2.69 13.06
N SER A 187 -16.86 2.21 14.25
CA SER A 187 -16.29 3.05 15.31
C SER A 187 -14.75 3.12 15.26
N GLY A 188 -14.09 2.09 14.70
CA GLY A 188 -12.64 1.95 14.76
C GLY A 188 -12.12 1.33 16.07
N ASP A 189 -13.01 0.92 16.98
CA ASP A 189 -12.63 0.31 18.25
C ASP A 189 -11.96 -1.04 18.05
N VAL A 190 -11.00 -1.36 18.92
CA VAL A 190 -10.26 -2.62 18.88
C VAL A 190 -10.68 -3.51 20.03
N HIS A 191 -11.24 -4.67 19.71
CA HIS A 191 -11.62 -5.69 20.66
C HIS A 191 -10.61 -6.83 20.66
N TYR A 192 -10.19 -7.25 21.85
CA TYR A 192 -9.32 -8.41 22.04
C TYR A 192 -10.13 -9.51 22.73
N ILE A 193 -10.39 -10.59 22.01
CA ILE A 193 -11.15 -11.74 22.50
C ILE A 193 -10.17 -12.88 22.75
N ARG A 194 -10.26 -13.50 23.93
CA ARG A 194 -9.48 -14.69 24.28
C ARG A 194 -10.40 -15.90 24.25
N THR A 195 -10.13 -16.87 23.38
CA THR A 195 -10.82 -18.17 23.38
C THR A 195 -10.18 -19.14 24.36
#